data_AF-A0A9E3U0D2-F1
#
_entry.id   AF-A0A9E3U0D2-F1
#
_cell.length_a   1.000
_cell.length_b   1.000
_cell.length_c   1.000
_cell.angle_alpha   90.00
_cell.angle_beta   90.00
_cell.angle_gamma   90.00
#
_symmetry.space_group_name_H-M   'P 1'
#
loop_
_entity.id
_entity.type
_entity.pdbx_description
1 polymer ?
#
loop_
_entity_poly.entity_id
_entity_poly.type
_entity_poly.pdbx_seq_one_letter_code
_entity_poly.pdbx_strand_id
1 'polypeptide(L)'
;MRFLHVRLTWVCLIACLAARVAAADDPLPKEISFNRDIRPILSHYCFTCHGPDEGQRETELRFDVEETALAKLESGVRAVVPGDTGASELLRRVNSTDDDQRMPPADFGKRLNARQIAMLEKWIADGAKWQPHWNQVRPHRGDVPSAIADWKPLNPIDRFIHARLQEEGIAPTAPADKRTLARRLYFDLTGLPPTAAEVQAFVDDGSPDAYEKLVDKLLASPRFGERMAVWWLDVVRYADSIGYHSDNPRQVWMYRDWVIDAFNSDKPFDQFTI
;
A
#
# COMPACT_ATOMS: atom_id res chain seq x y z
N MET A 1 -72.95 9.07 8.63
CA MET A 1 -72.59 10.18 9.54
C MET A 1 -71.07 10.26 9.56
N ARG A 2 -70.46 11.23 8.84
CA ARG A 2 -69.72 12.40 9.40
C ARG A 2 -68.74 11.95 10.49
N PHE A 3 -67.41 12.07 10.38
CA PHE A 3 -66.57 13.26 10.09
C PHE A 3 -65.21 12.81 9.48
N LEU A 4 -64.76 13.38 8.36
CA LEU A 4 -63.81 14.52 8.23
C LEU A 4 -62.48 14.30 8.99
N HIS A 5 -61.41 13.95 8.25
CA HIS A 5 -60.33 14.88 7.85
C HIS A 5 -59.40 15.34 8.99
N VAL A 6 -58.24 14.70 9.12
CA VAL A 6 -56.97 15.41 9.35
C VAL A 6 -55.87 14.70 8.57
N ARG A 7 -55.61 15.18 7.35
CA ARG A 7 -54.33 15.00 6.67
C ARG A 7 -53.39 16.04 7.26
N LEU A 8 -52.43 15.63 8.09
CA LEU A 8 -51.29 16.51 8.41
C LEU A 8 -50.17 16.19 7.43
N THR A 9 -50.08 17.07 6.45
CA THR A 9 -48.95 17.31 5.56
C THR A 9 -47.62 17.31 6.30
N TRP A 10 -46.80 16.28 6.10
CA TRP A 10 -45.36 16.36 6.34
C TRP A 10 -44.72 16.90 5.06
N VAL A 11 -44.63 18.22 4.99
CA VAL A 11 -43.88 18.94 3.96
C VAL A 11 -42.40 18.87 4.31
N CYS A 12 -41.63 18.44 3.32
CA CYS A 12 -40.20 18.58 3.10
C CYS A 12 -39.41 19.48 4.07
N LEU A 13 -38.49 18.86 4.80
CA LEU A 13 -37.23 19.48 5.24
C LEU A 13 -36.09 18.46 5.01
N ILE A 14 -35.90 18.08 3.74
CA ILE A 14 -34.61 17.55 3.28
C ILE A 14 -33.76 18.77 2.95
N ALA A 15 -33.26 19.43 4.01
CA ALA A 15 -32.28 20.48 3.89
C ALA A 15 -30.90 19.83 3.67
N CYS A 16 -30.39 20.03 2.46
CA CYS A 16 -28.99 19.98 2.06
C CYS A 16 -27.98 19.50 3.10
N LEU A 17 -27.58 18.24 3.00
CA LEU A 17 -26.19 17.86 3.23
C LEU A 17 -25.63 17.23 1.95
N ALA A 18 -25.62 18.04 0.89
CA ALA A 18 -24.63 17.85 -0.17
C ALA A 18 -23.29 18.24 0.45
N ALA A 19 -22.69 17.31 1.20
CA ALA A 19 -21.26 17.35 1.41
C ALA A 19 -20.64 17.25 0.02
N ARG A 20 -20.25 18.41 -0.52
CA ARG A 20 -19.24 18.45 -1.58
C ARG A 20 -18.06 17.71 -1.00
N VAL A 21 -17.89 16.46 -1.40
CA VAL A 21 -16.56 15.85 -1.47
C VAL A 21 -15.87 16.60 -2.60
N ALA A 22 -15.49 17.84 -2.33
CA ALA A 22 -14.32 18.39 -3.00
C ALA A 22 -13.22 17.44 -2.56
N ALA A 23 -12.75 16.59 -3.48
CA ALA A 23 -11.42 16.03 -3.35
C ALA A 23 -10.53 17.25 -3.12
N ALA A 24 -10.16 17.46 -1.86
CA ALA A 24 -9.33 18.57 -1.48
C ALA A 24 -8.10 18.51 -2.38
N ASP A 25 -7.73 19.65 -2.95
CA ASP A 25 -6.42 19.89 -3.51
C ASP A 25 -5.39 19.63 -2.41
N ASP A 26 -5.05 18.36 -2.19
CA ASP A 26 -4.03 17.95 -1.25
C ASP A 26 -2.77 18.73 -1.64
N PRO A 27 -2.18 19.54 -0.76
CA PRO A 27 -1.00 20.31 -1.11
C PRO A 27 0.10 19.39 -1.64
N LEU A 28 0.94 19.91 -2.55
CA LEU A 28 2.15 19.18 -2.94
C LEU A 28 3.02 18.95 -1.70
N PRO A 29 3.70 17.80 -1.58
CA PRO A 29 4.60 17.58 -0.47
C PRO A 29 5.72 18.64 -0.49
N LYS A 30 6.14 19.07 0.70
CA LYS A 30 7.19 20.09 0.87
C LYS A 30 8.48 19.69 0.16
N GLU A 31 8.85 18.41 0.27
CA GLU A 31 9.99 17.80 -0.41
C GLU A 31 9.52 16.68 -1.33
N ILE A 32 9.97 16.71 -2.58
CA ILE A 32 9.70 15.67 -3.55
C ILE A 32 10.78 14.59 -3.47
N SER A 33 10.36 13.34 -3.25
CA SER A 33 11.21 12.15 -3.35
C SER A 33 10.96 11.46 -4.68
N PHE A 34 12.02 11.18 -5.45
CA PHE A 34 11.90 10.48 -6.71
C PHE A 34 11.19 9.12 -6.56
N ASN A 35 11.62 8.27 -5.62
CA ASN A 35 11.03 6.94 -5.48
C ASN A 35 9.58 6.96 -4.96
N ARG A 36 9.24 7.87 -4.04
CA ARG A 36 7.89 7.96 -3.46
C ARG A 36 6.90 8.65 -4.39
N ASP A 37 7.32 9.75 -5.01
CA ASP A 37 6.42 10.70 -5.65
C ASP A 37 6.47 10.62 -7.18
N ILE A 38 7.67 10.48 -7.77
CA ILE A 38 7.87 10.64 -9.23
C ILE A 38 7.92 9.32 -9.97
N ARG A 39 8.65 8.34 -9.45
CA ARG A 39 8.80 7.01 -10.04
C ARG A 39 7.44 6.32 -10.26
N PRO A 40 6.45 6.39 -9.35
CA PRO A 40 5.14 5.82 -9.62
C PRO A 40 4.43 6.50 -10.81
N ILE A 41 4.60 7.81 -10.99
CA ILE A 41 4.07 8.54 -12.15
C ILE A 41 4.75 8.03 -13.42
N LEU A 42 6.09 8.05 -13.47
CA LEU A 42 6.83 7.60 -14.65
C LEU A 42 6.58 6.12 -14.97
N SER A 43 6.49 5.26 -13.95
CA SER A 43 6.18 3.85 -14.13
C SER A 43 4.78 3.60 -14.66
N HIS A 44 3.81 4.43 -14.29
CA HIS A 44 2.42 4.25 -14.70
C HIS A 44 2.11 4.82 -16.07
N TYR A 45 2.79 5.91 -16.46
CA TYR A 45 2.48 6.68 -17.66
C TYR A 45 3.57 6.66 -18.73
N CYS A 46 4.81 6.29 -18.41
CA CYS A 46 5.95 6.45 -19.33
C CYS A 46 6.71 5.15 -19.60
N PHE A 47 6.90 4.27 -18.61
CA PHE A 47 7.80 3.10 -18.74
C PHE A 47 7.36 2.05 -19.76
N THR A 48 6.09 2.03 -20.17
CA THR A 48 5.65 1.12 -21.24
C THR A 48 6.42 1.38 -22.54
N CYS A 49 6.57 2.65 -22.94
CA CYS A 49 7.23 3.02 -24.20
C CYS A 49 8.65 3.58 -24.00
N HIS A 50 8.97 4.01 -22.77
CA HIS A 50 10.23 4.68 -22.39
C HIS A 50 10.85 4.05 -21.12
N GLY A 51 10.81 2.72 -21.02
CA GLY A 51 11.28 1.97 -19.85
C GLY A 51 12.17 0.78 -20.21
N PRO A 52 12.28 -0.23 -19.33
CA PRO A 52 13.28 -1.28 -19.47
C PRO A 52 12.96 -2.36 -20.51
N ASP A 53 11.72 -2.47 -20.99
CA ASP A 53 11.31 -3.50 -21.94
C ASP A 53 11.64 -3.09 -23.38
N GLU A 54 12.72 -3.64 -23.93
CA GLU A 54 13.17 -3.33 -25.29
C GLU A 54 12.14 -3.66 -26.37
N GLY A 55 11.27 -4.65 -26.15
CA GLY A 55 10.24 -5.04 -27.12
C GLY A 55 9.09 -4.04 -27.22
N GLN A 56 8.96 -3.13 -26.24
CA GLN A 56 7.92 -2.09 -26.19
C GLN A 56 8.51 -0.68 -26.31
N ARG A 57 9.85 -0.53 -26.35
CA ARG A 57 10.50 0.77 -26.46
C ARG A 57 10.25 1.39 -27.84
N GLU A 58 9.67 2.59 -27.83
CA GLU A 58 9.42 3.38 -29.05
C GLU A 58 10.63 4.25 -29.44
N THR A 59 11.52 4.51 -28.47
CA THR A 59 12.73 5.33 -28.65
C THR A 59 13.83 4.87 -27.67
N GLU A 60 15.05 5.38 -27.85
CA GLU A 60 16.14 5.18 -26.87
C GLU A 60 15.97 5.99 -25.56
N LEU A 61 14.98 6.89 -25.49
CA LEU A 61 14.67 7.60 -24.24
C LEU A 61 14.13 6.62 -23.22
N ARG A 62 14.84 6.52 -22.10
CA ARG A 62 14.47 5.71 -20.94
C ARG A 62 14.36 6.59 -19.71
N PHE A 63 13.20 6.54 -19.03
CA PHE A 63 12.97 7.24 -17.76
C PHE A 63 13.33 6.39 -16.53
N ASP A 64 13.57 5.08 -16.71
CA ASP A 64 14.05 4.19 -15.66
C ASP A 64 15.57 4.34 -15.41
N VAL A 65 16.29 4.99 -16.32
CA VAL A 65 17.72 5.28 -16.25
C VAL A 65 17.93 6.80 -16.28
N GLU A 66 18.59 7.34 -15.26
CA GLU A 66 18.83 8.79 -15.13
C GLU A 66 19.61 9.36 -16.32
N GLU A 67 20.70 8.68 -16.71
CA GLU A 67 21.62 9.14 -17.75
C GLU A 67 20.90 9.39 -19.08
N THR A 68 20.02 8.47 -19.49
CA THR A 68 19.24 8.57 -20.73
C THR A 68 18.16 9.64 -20.65
N ALA A 69 17.53 9.83 -19.49
CA ALA A 69 16.47 10.83 -19.31
C ALA A 69 17.02 12.27 -19.33
N LEU A 70 18.27 12.45 -18.90
CA LEU A 70 18.99 13.73 -18.88
C LEU A 70 19.80 14.00 -20.16
N ALA A 71 20.05 12.95 -20.95
CA ALA A 71 20.80 13.05 -22.19
C ALA A 71 20.06 13.87 -23.26
N LYS A 72 20.85 14.40 -24.20
CA LYS A 72 20.32 15.01 -25.41
C LYS A 72 19.77 13.91 -26.31
N LEU A 73 18.50 14.02 -26.67
CA LEU A 73 17.83 13.13 -27.61
C LEU A 73 18.30 13.39 -29.04
N GLU A 74 18.05 12.45 -29.95
CA GLU A 74 18.37 12.61 -31.38
C GLU A 74 17.72 13.86 -32.00
N SER A 75 16.53 14.24 -31.52
CA SER A 75 15.82 15.46 -31.89
C SER A 75 16.53 16.76 -31.45
N GLY A 76 17.57 16.66 -30.63
CA GLY A 76 18.38 17.77 -30.15
C GLY A 76 17.88 18.42 -28.85
N VAL A 77 16.73 18.01 -28.34
CA VAL A 77 16.18 18.45 -27.05
C VAL A 77 16.55 17.47 -25.92
N ARG A 78 16.25 17.83 -24.67
CA ARG A 78 16.39 16.95 -23.50
C ARG A 78 15.01 16.66 -22.93
N ALA A 79 14.76 15.40 -22.53
CA ALA A 79 13.50 15.03 -21.90
C ALA A 79 13.34 15.75 -20.55
N VAL A 80 14.39 15.74 -19.74
CA VAL A 80 14.44 16.43 -18.45
C VAL A 80 15.69 17.32 -18.38
N VAL A 81 15.49 18.58 -18.03
CA VAL A 81 16.57 19.56 -17.76
C VAL A 81 16.50 19.96 -16.28
N PRO A 82 17.43 19.47 -15.43
CA PRO A 82 17.43 19.79 -14.01
C PRO A 82 17.42 21.31 -13.75
N GLY A 83 16.44 21.78 -12.98
CA GLY A 83 16.28 23.18 -12.61
C GLY A 83 15.59 24.06 -13.67
N ASP A 84 15.28 23.53 -14.87
CA ASP A 84 14.65 24.28 -15.95
C ASP A 84 13.41 23.54 -16.48
N THR A 85 12.25 23.94 -15.95
CA THR A 85 10.96 23.38 -16.36
C THR A 85 10.58 23.77 -17.79
N GLY A 86 11.02 24.94 -18.27
CA GLY A 86 10.71 25.44 -19.61
C GLY A 86 11.50 24.72 -20.71
N ALA A 87 12.75 24.34 -20.43
CA ALA A 87 13.59 23.58 -21.37
C ALA A 87 13.34 22.05 -21.33
N SER A 88 12.52 21.56 -20.39
CA SER A 88 12.22 20.14 -20.22
C SER A 88 11.09 19.67 -21.14
N GLU A 89 11.44 18.89 -22.17
CA GLU A 89 10.47 18.38 -23.16
C GLU A 89 9.37 17.51 -22.52
N LEU A 90 9.68 16.80 -21.42
CA LEU A 90 8.70 16.04 -20.64
C LEU A 90 7.49 16.90 -20.26
N LEU A 91 7.73 18.09 -19.70
CA LEU A 91 6.66 18.99 -19.25
C LEU A 91 5.88 19.57 -20.44
N ARG A 92 6.56 19.84 -21.56
CA ARG A 92 5.90 20.29 -22.79
C ARG A 92 4.92 19.23 -23.31
N ARG A 93 5.34 17.96 -23.34
CA ARG A 93 4.51 16.87 -23.88
C ARG A 93 3.36 16.49 -22.96
N VAL A 94 3.54 16.45 -21.64
CA VAL A 94 2.43 16.12 -20.72
C VAL A 94 1.39 17.23 -20.63
N ASN A 95 1.77 18.48 -20.93
CA ASN A 95 0.84 19.62 -21.00
C ASN A 95 0.27 19.87 -22.41
N SER A 96 0.76 19.19 -23.45
CA SER A 96 0.27 19.40 -24.81
C SER A 96 -1.20 18.99 -24.95
N THR A 97 -1.94 19.77 -25.72
CA THR A 97 -3.31 19.46 -26.17
C THR A 97 -3.36 18.89 -27.58
N ASP A 98 -2.24 18.93 -28.29
CA ASP A 98 -2.08 18.33 -29.62
C ASP A 98 -1.85 16.83 -29.47
N ASP A 99 -2.75 16.02 -30.07
CA ASP A 99 -2.75 14.57 -29.97
C ASP A 99 -1.50 13.92 -30.60
N ASP A 100 -0.85 14.59 -31.56
CA ASP A 100 0.39 14.10 -32.18
C ASP A 100 1.65 14.37 -31.34
N GLN A 101 1.54 15.27 -30.36
CA GLN A 101 2.68 15.74 -29.54
C GLN A 101 2.55 15.34 -28.07
N ARG A 102 1.34 15.11 -27.59
CA ARG A 102 1.08 14.84 -26.18
C ARG A 102 1.66 13.51 -25.74
N MET A 103 2.05 13.47 -24.46
CA MET A 103 2.42 12.25 -23.78
C MET A 103 1.59 12.10 -22.49
N PRO A 104 1.09 10.90 -22.17
CA PRO A 104 1.07 9.72 -23.03
C PRO A 104 0.23 9.93 -24.30
N PRO A 105 0.50 9.17 -25.37
CA PRO A 105 -0.27 9.21 -26.61
C PRO A 105 -1.77 8.94 -26.36
N ALA A 106 -2.63 9.41 -27.25
CA ALA A 106 -4.09 9.31 -27.06
C ALA A 106 -4.59 7.84 -26.98
N ASP A 107 -3.96 6.94 -27.73
CA ASP A 107 -4.24 5.50 -27.77
C ASP A 107 -3.73 4.74 -26.52
N PHE A 108 -2.81 5.31 -25.74
CA PHE A 108 -2.43 4.77 -24.43
C PHE A 108 -3.59 4.81 -23.41
N GLY A 109 -4.61 5.63 -23.65
CA GLY A 109 -5.86 5.65 -22.88
C GLY A 109 -5.74 6.22 -21.46
N LYS A 110 -4.56 6.74 -21.07
CA LYS A 110 -4.33 7.37 -19.76
C LYS A 110 -3.78 8.77 -19.92
N ARG A 111 -4.10 9.64 -18.95
CA ARG A 111 -3.57 11.01 -18.88
C ARG A 111 -3.16 11.32 -17.44
N LEU A 112 -2.11 12.11 -17.29
CA LEU A 112 -1.73 12.66 -16.00
C LEU A 112 -2.78 13.70 -15.56
N ASN A 113 -3.08 13.72 -14.27
CA ASN A 113 -3.89 14.78 -13.68
C ASN A 113 -3.02 16.01 -13.32
N ALA A 114 -3.67 17.12 -12.98
CA ALA A 114 -2.99 18.37 -12.65
C ALA A 114 -1.98 18.23 -11.49
N ARG A 115 -2.31 17.44 -10.46
CA ARG A 115 -1.40 17.19 -9.33
C ARG A 115 -0.14 16.46 -9.76
N GLN A 116 -0.26 15.42 -10.58
CA GLN A 116 0.88 14.64 -11.09
C GLN A 116 1.79 15.50 -11.97
N ILE A 117 1.21 16.35 -12.83
CA ILE A 117 1.98 17.31 -13.65
C ILE A 117 2.72 18.29 -12.72
N ALA A 118 2.04 18.84 -11.72
CA ALA A 118 2.66 19.76 -10.77
C ALA A 118 3.76 19.10 -9.91
N MET A 119 3.64 17.79 -9.61
CA MET A 119 4.71 17.01 -8.95
C MET A 119 5.94 16.89 -9.86
N LEU A 120 5.76 16.58 -11.14
CA LEU A 120 6.85 16.53 -12.13
C LEU A 120 7.51 17.89 -12.29
N GLU A 121 6.71 18.96 -12.38
CA GLU A 121 7.20 20.33 -12.50
C GLU A 121 8.04 20.72 -11.28
N LYS A 122 7.52 20.51 -10.08
CA LYS A 122 8.25 20.78 -8.84
C LYS A 122 9.54 19.97 -8.75
N TRP A 123 9.50 18.68 -9.09
CA TRP A 123 10.69 17.83 -9.08
C TRP A 123 11.78 18.34 -10.04
N ILE A 124 11.40 18.76 -11.25
CA ILE A 124 12.33 19.31 -12.23
C ILE A 124 12.90 20.64 -11.72
N ALA A 125 12.05 21.53 -11.22
CA ALA A 125 12.47 22.79 -10.62
C ALA A 125 13.44 22.60 -9.44
N ASP A 126 13.22 21.56 -8.62
CA ASP A 126 14.08 21.18 -7.48
C ASP A 126 15.38 20.45 -7.91
N GLY A 127 15.68 20.42 -9.22
CA GLY A 127 16.91 19.88 -9.79
C GLY A 127 16.84 18.41 -10.23
N ALA A 128 15.63 17.87 -10.40
CA ALA A 128 15.37 16.53 -10.96
C ALA A 128 16.21 15.40 -10.35
N LYS A 129 16.40 15.41 -9.02
CA LYS A 129 17.25 14.42 -8.33
C LYS A 129 16.67 13.01 -8.51
N TRP A 130 17.40 12.13 -9.18
CA TRP A 130 17.04 10.71 -9.30
C TRP A 130 17.39 9.94 -8.03
N GLN A 131 16.71 8.80 -7.83
CA GLN A 131 17.03 7.87 -6.75
C GLN A 131 17.13 6.45 -7.34
N PRO A 132 18.12 5.64 -6.90
CA PRO A 132 18.17 4.23 -7.27
C PRO A 132 16.96 3.49 -6.70
N HIS A 133 16.70 2.28 -7.18
CA HIS A 133 15.57 1.49 -6.68
C HIS A 133 15.69 1.25 -5.17
N TRP A 134 14.54 1.18 -4.47
CA TRP A 134 14.51 1.16 -3.00
C TRP A 134 15.30 0.00 -2.39
N ASN A 135 15.49 -1.10 -3.11
CA ASN A 135 16.30 -2.25 -2.69
C ASN A 135 17.82 -2.00 -2.77
N GLN A 136 18.26 -0.93 -3.44
CA GLN A 136 19.65 -0.50 -3.53
C GLN A 136 19.96 0.66 -2.58
N VAL A 137 18.93 1.22 -1.93
CA VAL A 137 19.09 2.26 -0.92
C VAL A 137 19.15 1.58 0.44
N ARG A 138 20.24 1.83 1.19
CA ARG A 138 20.33 1.36 2.56
C ARG A 138 19.20 1.98 3.38
N PRO A 139 18.37 1.19 4.09
CA PRO A 139 17.36 1.74 4.98
C PRO A 139 18.01 2.67 6.01
N HIS A 140 17.48 3.89 6.13
CA HIS A 140 17.88 4.85 7.14
C HIS A 140 16.79 4.92 8.21
N ARG A 141 17.19 4.95 9.48
CA ARG A 141 16.26 5.15 10.59
C ARG A 141 15.94 6.65 10.65
N GLY A 142 14.81 7.04 10.08
CA GLY A 142 14.34 8.43 10.12
C GLY A 142 13.97 8.89 11.53
N ASP A 143 13.81 10.20 11.68
CA ASP A 143 13.37 10.81 12.92
C ASP A 143 11.95 10.35 13.26
N VAL A 144 11.78 9.84 14.47
CA VAL A 144 10.47 9.42 14.97
C VAL A 144 9.68 10.68 15.34
N PRO A 145 8.44 10.86 14.87
CA PRO A 145 7.60 11.98 15.26
C PRO A 145 7.55 12.15 16.79
N SER A 146 7.54 13.40 17.25
CA SER A 146 7.44 13.70 18.68
C SER A 146 6.17 13.11 19.28
N ALA A 147 6.25 12.67 20.54
CA ALA A 147 5.05 12.26 21.27
C ALA A 147 4.07 13.43 21.36
N ILE A 148 2.79 13.14 21.15
CA ILE A 148 1.72 14.13 21.13
C ILE A 148 0.98 14.07 22.46
N ALA A 149 0.52 15.24 22.93
CA ALA A 149 -0.28 15.33 24.14
C ALA A 149 -1.58 14.50 24.02
N ASP A 150 -2.02 13.90 25.12
CA ASP A 150 -3.27 13.14 25.25
C ASP A 150 -3.34 11.76 24.56
N TRP A 151 -2.25 11.30 23.94
CA TRP A 151 -2.15 9.91 23.46
C TRP A 151 -0.86 9.24 23.90
N LYS A 152 -0.98 8.01 24.44
CA LYS A 152 0.15 7.21 24.90
C LYS A 152 0.51 6.16 23.85
N PRO A 153 1.50 6.40 22.98
CA PRO A 153 1.97 5.37 22.03
C PRO A 153 2.56 4.18 22.80
N LEU A 154 2.29 2.96 22.36
CA LEU A 154 2.86 1.72 22.91
C LEU A 154 4.27 1.49 22.37
N ASN A 155 4.51 1.87 21.12
CA ASN A 155 5.80 1.70 20.44
C ASN A 155 6.11 2.91 19.52
N PRO A 156 7.32 2.99 18.92
CA PRO A 156 7.67 4.09 18.02
C PRO A 156 6.85 4.15 16.71
N ILE A 157 6.35 3.02 16.19
CA ILE A 157 5.54 2.93 14.96
C ILE A 157 4.21 3.68 15.13
N ASP A 158 3.60 3.54 16.31
CA ASP A 158 2.37 4.21 16.70
C ASP A 158 2.45 5.74 16.47
N ARG A 159 3.63 6.34 16.70
CA ARG A 159 3.83 7.78 16.51
C ARG A 159 3.75 8.20 15.03
N PHE A 160 4.21 7.35 14.11
CA PHE A 160 4.08 7.60 12.68
C PHE A 160 2.63 7.51 12.23
N ILE A 161 1.90 6.49 12.70
CA ILE A 161 0.48 6.33 12.40
C ILE A 161 -0.31 7.54 12.90
N HIS A 162 -0.07 7.96 14.14
CA HIS A 162 -0.76 9.09 14.72
C HIS A 162 -0.43 10.42 14.05
N ALA A 163 0.84 10.66 13.67
CA ALA A 163 1.22 11.84 12.90
C ALA A 163 0.40 11.91 11.60
N ARG A 164 0.25 10.80 10.88
CA ARG A 164 -0.60 10.77 9.68
C ARG A 164 -2.08 10.98 9.99
N LEU A 165 -2.62 10.35 11.02
CA LEU A 165 -4.02 10.54 11.42
C LEU A 165 -4.34 12.01 11.74
N GLN A 166 -3.41 12.74 12.36
CA GLN A 166 -3.57 14.17 12.62
C GLN A 166 -3.59 15.02 11.35
N GLU A 167 -2.70 14.75 10.39
CA GLU A 167 -2.72 15.43 9.08
C GLU A 167 -4.07 15.25 8.38
N GLU A 168 -4.68 14.07 8.54
CA GLU A 168 -5.98 13.70 7.96
C GLU A 168 -7.19 14.15 8.80
N GLY A 169 -6.96 14.72 9.99
CA GLY A 169 -8.04 15.10 10.92
C GLY A 169 -8.83 13.92 11.49
N ILE A 170 -8.24 12.72 11.53
CA ILE A 170 -8.87 11.50 12.03
C ILE A 170 -8.41 11.24 13.46
N ALA A 171 -9.36 11.04 14.38
CA ALA A 171 -9.04 10.66 15.76
C ALA A 171 -8.84 9.13 15.87
N PRO A 172 -7.87 8.66 16.69
CA PRO A 172 -7.75 7.24 17.02
C PRO A 172 -9.00 6.69 17.70
N THR A 173 -9.28 5.41 17.49
CA THR A 173 -10.38 4.72 18.17
C THR A 173 -9.92 4.10 19.49
N ALA A 174 -10.87 3.91 20.41
CA ALA A 174 -10.59 3.20 21.65
C ALA A 174 -10.21 1.72 21.36
N PRO A 175 -9.38 1.09 22.21
CA PRO A 175 -9.11 -0.34 22.12
C PRO A 175 -10.39 -1.16 22.09
N ALA A 176 -10.38 -2.23 21.28
CA ALA A 176 -11.50 -3.16 21.24
C ALA A 176 -11.66 -3.90 22.58
N ASP A 177 -12.88 -4.33 22.88
CA ASP A 177 -13.14 -5.12 24.08
C ASP A 177 -12.43 -6.47 24.04
N LYS A 178 -12.18 -7.07 25.22
CA LYS A 178 -11.45 -8.33 25.34
C LYS A 178 -12.05 -9.49 24.54
N ARG A 179 -13.37 -9.57 24.39
CA ARG A 179 -13.99 -10.68 23.63
C ARG A 179 -13.72 -10.51 22.14
N THR A 180 -13.81 -9.29 21.64
CA THR A 180 -13.44 -8.95 20.26
C THR A 180 -11.95 -9.22 20.00
N LEU A 181 -11.06 -8.83 20.92
CA LEU A 181 -9.62 -9.09 20.79
C LEU A 181 -9.29 -10.58 20.78
N ALA A 182 -9.87 -11.38 21.69
CA ALA A 182 -9.68 -12.82 21.70
C ALA A 182 -10.10 -13.45 20.36
N ARG A 183 -11.28 -13.09 19.84
CA ARG A 183 -11.74 -13.61 18.56
C ARG A 183 -10.77 -13.27 17.43
N ARG A 184 -10.30 -12.01 17.34
CA ARG A 184 -9.35 -11.58 16.29
C ARG A 184 -8.04 -12.35 16.38
N LEU A 185 -7.41 -12.40 17.56
CA LEU A 185 -6.14 -13.10 17.77
C LEU A 185 -6.21 -14.57 17.37
N TYR A 186 -7.27 -15.28 17.76
CA TYR A 186 -7.41 -16.69 17.43
C TYR A 186 -7.57 -16.92 15.91
N PHE A 187 -8.38 -16.11 15.22
CA PHE A 187 -8.49 -16.21 13.77
C PHE A 187 -7.19 -15.83 13.04
N ASP A 188 -6.53 -14.76 13.48
CA ASP A 188 -5.33 -14.26 12.82
C ASP A 188 -4.16 -15.24 12.99
N LEU A 189 -3.93 -15.70 14.22
CA LEU A 189 -2.77 -16.53 14.56
C LEU A 189 -3.00 -18.02 14.35
N THR A 190 -4.23 -18.53 14.49
CA THR A 190 -4.49 -19.99 14.39
C THR A 190 -5.49 -20.38 13.31
N GLY A 191 -6.15 -19.41 12.66
CA GLY A 191 -7.17 -19.67 11.64
C GLY A 191 -8.50 -20.22 12.18
N LEU A 192 -8.60 -20.47 13.49
CA LEU A 192 -9.76 -21.09 14.13
C LEU A 192 -10.36 -20.16 15.19
N PRO A 193 -11.69 -20.22 15.43
CA PRO A 193 -12.31 -19.47 16.51
C PRO A 193 -11.88 -20.02 17.88
N PRO A 194 -11.83 -19.16 18.93
CA PRO A 194 -11.63 -19.62 20.30
C PRO A 194 -12.85 -20.38 20.82
N THR A 195 -12.64 -21.28 21.78
CA THR A 195 -13.73 -21.84 22.58
C THR A 195 -14.27 -20.82 23.59
N ALA A 196 -15.49 -21.02 24.07
CA ALA A 196 -16.09 -20.16 25.09
C ALA A 196 -15.24 -20.08 26.37
N ALA A 197 -14.65 -21.21 26.79
CA ALA A 197 -13.78 -21.28 27.97
C ALA A 197 -12.49 -20.47 27.79
N GLU A 198 -11.88 -20.50 26.61
CA GLU A 198 -10.68 -19.72 26.30
C GLU A 198 -10.95 -18.21 26.28
N VAL A 199 -12.07 -17.79 25.68
CA VAL A 199 -12.48 -16.38 25.72
C VAL A 199 -12.71 -15.95 27.17
N GLN A 200 -13.39 -16.78 27.97
CA GLN A 200 -13.68 -16.45 29.36
C GLN A 200 -12.41 -16.33 30.20
N ALA A 201 -11.46 -17.25 30.03
CA ALA A 201 -10.16 -17.18 30.70
C ALA A 201 -9.41 -15.87 30.39
N PHE A 202 -9.40 -15.42 29.14
CA PHE A 202 -8.77 -14.14 28.77
C PHE A 202 -9.54 -12.91 29.31
N VAL A 203 -10.87 -12.97 29.29
CA VAL A 203 -11.71 -11.89 29.83
C VAL A 203 -11.47 -11.70 31.32
N ASP A 204 -11.39 -12.79 32.06
CA ASP A 204 -11.21 -12.80 33.51
C ASP A 204 -9.77 -12.54 33.96
N ASP A 205 -8.79 -12.64 33.05
CA ASP A 205 -7.39 -12.32 33.35
C ASP A 205 -7.18 -10.81 33.53
N GLY A 206 -7.17 -10.35 34.78
CA GLY A 206 -6.94 -8.96 35.14
C GLY A 206 -5.48 -8.50 35.10
N SER A 207 -4.53 -9.36 34.68
CA SER A 207 -3.13 -8.99 34.66
C SER A 207 -2.84 -7.91 33.59
N PRO A 208 -1.86 -7.01 33.82
CA PRO A 208 -1.53 -5.94 32.88
C PRO A 208 -0.96 -6.45 31.55
N ASP A 209 -0.50 -7.71 31.52
CA ASP A 209 0.12 -8.43 30.40
C ASP A 209 -0.77 -9.56 29.84
N ALA A 210 -2.08 -9.54 30.15
CA ALA A 210 -3.00 -10.61 29.74
C ALA A 210 -3.07 -10.79 28.21
N TYR A 211 -2.93 -9.70 27.45
CA TYR A 211 -2.95 -9.72 25.98
C TYR A 211 -1.71 -10.42 25.43
N GLU A 212 -0.53 -10.03 25.91
CA GLU A 212 0.76 -10.60 25.52
C GLU A 212 0.82 -12.09 25.86
N LYS A 213 0.35 -12.50 27.05
CA LYS A 213 0.24 -13.92 27.42
C LYS A 213 -0.61 -14.72 26.44
N LEU A 214 -1.73 -14.15 25.99
CA LEU A 214 -2.58 -14.82 25.01
C LEU A 214 -1.87 -14.92 23.66
N VAL A 215 -1.19 -13.85 23.21
CA VAL A 215 -0.40 -13.87 21.98
C VAL A 215 0.67 -14.96 22.04
N ASP A 216 1.49 -14.99 23.10
CA ASP A 216 2.56 -15.98 23.28
C ASP A 216 2.01 -17.40 23.29
N LYS A 217 0.89 -17.63 23.98
CA LYS A 217 0.20 -18.93 24.00
C LYS A 217 -0.21 -19.37 22.59
N LEU A 218 -0.72 -18.45 21.77
CA LEU A 218 -1.18 -18.77 20.42
C LEU A 218 -0.02 -18.98 19.45
N LEU A 219 1.04 -18.17 19.54
CA LEU A 219 2.27 -18.35 18.76
C LEU A 219 2.96 -19.68 19.07
N ALA A 220 2.93 -20.12 20.33
CA ALA A 220 3.47 -21.42 20.76
C ALA A 220 2.57 -22.63 20.38
N SER A 221 1.37 -22.39 19.83
CA SER A 221 0.48 -23.47 19.41
C SER A 221 0.92 -24.06 18.07
N PRO A 222 0.89 -25.39 17.86
CA PRO A 222 1.16 -25.98 16.55
C PRO A 222 0.25 -25.45 15.43
N ARG A 223 -0.94 -24.96 15.79
CA ARG A 223 -1.91 -24.36 14.88
C ARG A 223 -1.42 -23.04 14.28
N PHE A 224 -0.45 -22.38 14.91
CA PHE A 224 0.19 -21.21 14.33
C PHE A 224 0.91 -21.56 13.04
N GLY A 225 1.75 -22.60 13.05
CA GLY A 225 2.42 -23.09 11.84
C GLY A 225 1.43 -23.55 10.78
N GLU A 226 0.34 -24.24 11.16
CA GLU A 226 -0.72 -24.62 10.23
C GLU A 226 -1.34 -23.38 9.54
N ARG A 227 -1.67 -22.34 10.31
CA ARG A 227 -2.24 -21.09 9.79
C ARG A 227 -1.26 -20.36 8.86
N MET A 228 0.00 -20.23 9.26
CA MET A 228 1.00 -19.50 8.49
C MET A 228 1.43 -20.24 7.23
N ALA A 229 1.50 -21.57 7.28
CA ALA A 229 1.88 -22.41 6.15
C ALA A 229 0.93 -22.27 4.96
N VAL A 230 -0.38 -22.02 5.17
CA VAL A 230 -1.36 -21.86 4.08
C VAL A 230 -0.89 -20.84 3.05
N TRP A 231 -0.43 -19.67 3.49
CA TRP A 231 0.01 -18.61 2.59
C TRP A 231 1.20 -19.02 1.74
N TRP A 232 2.16 -19.73 2.33
CA TRP A 232 3.32 -20.22 1.60
C TRP A 232 2.93 -21.32 0.61
N LEU A 233 2.13 -22.27 1.06
CA LEU A 233 1.67 -23.40 0.25
C LEU A 233 0.84 -22.93 -0.96
N ASP A 234 0.08 -21.84 -0.81
CA ASP A 234 -0.61 -21.20 -1.93
C ASP A 234 0.37 -20.60 -2.95
N VAL A 235 1.40 -19.87 -2.50
CA VAL A 235 2.42 -19.24 -3.36
C VAL A 235 3.15 -20.29 -4.19
N VAL A 236 3.52 -21.42 -3.59
CA VAL A 236 4.22 -22.52 -4.27
C VAL A 236 3.27 -23.48 -5.00
N ARG A 237 1.97 -23.18 -5.02
CA ARG A 237 0.92 -23.99 -5.67
C ARG A 237 0.93 -25.44 -5.19
N TYR A 238 1.03 -25.61 -3.88
CA TYR A 238 0.87 -26.92 -3.26
C TYR A 238 -0.53 -27.46 -3.57
N ALA A 239 -0.58 -28.71 -4.00
CA ALA A 239 -1.81 -29.47 -4.19
C ALA A 239 -1.56 -30.92 -3.77
N ASP A 240 -2.61 -31.65 -3.42
CA ASP A 240 -2.54 -33.10 -3.26
C ASP A 240 -2.85 -33.84 -4.59
N SER A 241 -3.04 -33.10 -5.69
CA SER A 241 -3.28 -33.64 -7.04
C SER A 241 -2.41 -33.00 -8.14
N ILE A 242 -2.42 -33.62 -9.33
CA ILE A 242 -1.81 -33.11 -10.57
C ILE A 242 -2.90 -32.47 -11.43
N GLY A 243 -3.22 -31.20 -11.16
CA GLY A 243 -4.36 -30.50 -11.77
C GLY A 243 -4.24 -30.11 -13.25
N TYR A 244 -3.09 -30.36 -13.90
CA TYR A 244 -2.90 -29.97 -15.30
C TYR A 244 -3.46 -30.98 -16.32
N HIS A 245 -3.55 -32.27 -15.96
CA HIS A 245 -3.91 -33.32 -16.92
C HIS A 245 -5.01 -34.27 -16.45
N SER A 246 -5.00 -34.70 -15.19
CA SER A 246 -5.85 -35.82 -14.77
C SER A 246 -6.26 -35.81 -13.29
N ASP A 247 -5.96 -34.75 -12.54
CA ASP A 247 -6.23 -34.64 -11.09
C ASP A 247 -5.76 -35.87 -10.28
N ASN A 248 -4.75 -36.58 -10.79
CA ASN A 248 -4.22 -37.74 -10.12
C ASN A 248 -3.61 -37.35 -8.77
N PRO A 249 -3.83 -38.13 -7.70
CA PRO A 249 -3.27 -37.82 -6.40
C PRO A 249 -1.73 -37.88 -6.42
N ARG A 250 -1.08 -36.98 -5.69
CA ARG A 250 0.37 -36.96 -5.47
C ARG A 250 0.69 -37.01 -3.98
N GLN A 251 1.67 -37.82 -3.59
CA GLN A 251 2.10 -37.93 -2.20
C GLN A 251 3.24 -36.95 -1.93
N VAL A 252 2.88 -35.71 -1.59
CA VAL A 252 3.85 -34.64 -1.27
C VAL A 252 3.61 -34.00 0.10
N TRP A 253 2.74 -34.61 0.92
CA TRP A 253 2.35 -34.13 2.25
C TRP A 253 3.55 -33.88 3.18
N MET A 254 4.66 -34.61 3.00
CA MET A 254 5.89 -34.39 3.78
C MET A 254 6.44 -32.96 3.60
N TYR A 255 6.27 -32.36 2.42
CA TYR A 255 6.66 -30.96 2.19
C TYR A 255 5.72 -30.00 2.95
N ARG A 256 4.41 -30.26 2.93
CA ARG A 256 3.44 -29.48 3.72
C ARG A 256 3.80 -29.52 5.21
N ASP A 257 4.03 -30.70 5.75
CA ASP A 257 4.35 -30.88 7.17
C ASP A 257 5.69 -30.21 7.51
N TRP A 258 6.70 -30.33 6.65
CA TRP A 258 7.97 -29.60 6.82
C TRP A 258 7.79 -28.08 6.83
N VAL A 259 6.92 -27.51 5.98
CA VAL A 259 6.63 -26.06 5.98
C VAL A 259 5.95 -25.65 7.29
N ILE A 260 4.97 -26.43 7.77
CA ILE A 260 4.29 -26.20 9.05
C ILE A 260 5.31 -26.20 10.19
N ASP A 261 6.20 -27.20 10.23
CA ASP A 261 7.24 -27.32 11.25
C ASP A 261 8.27 -26.18 11.16
N ALA A 262 8.58 -25.70 9.95
CA ALA A 262 9.48 -24.56 9.76
C ALA A 262 8.91 -23.27 10.38
N PHE A 263 7.61 -23.01 10.25
CA PHE A 263 6.96 -21.88 10.94
C PHE A 263 6.90 -22.08 12.45
N ASN A 264 6.53 -23.27 12.93
CA ASN A 264 6.44 -23.56 14.37
C ASN A 264 7.79 -23.50 15.08
N SER A 265 8.89 -23.77 14.38
CA SER A 265 10.26 -23.69 14.91
C SER A 265 10.92 -22.33 14.68
N ASP A 266 10.19 -21.34 14.16
CA ASP A 266 10.69 -20.02 13.81
C ASP A 266 11.96 -20.09 12.94
N LYS A 267 11.93 -20.94 11.90
CA LYS A 267 13.07 -21.16 11.02
C LYS A 267 13.46 -19.84 10.33
N PRO A 268 14.72 -19.38 10.45
CA PRO A 268 15.18 -18.19 9.75
C PRO A 268 14.96 -18.27 8.25
N PHE A 269 14.55 -17.16 7.64
CA PHE A 269 14.20 -17.10 6.22
C PHE A 269 15.34 -17.55 5.31
N ASP A 270 16.58 -17.19 5.63
CA ASP A 270 17.80 -17.57 4.90
C ASP A 270 18.07 -19.08 4.91
N GLN A 271 17.52 -19.84 5.87
CA GLN A 271 17.55 -21.30 5.87
C GLN A 271 16.31 -21.92 5.22
N PHE A 272 15.17 -21.24 5.31
CA PHE A 272 13.90 -21.73 4.76
C PHE A 272 13.88 -21.71 3.22
N THR A 273 14.58 -20.77 2.58
CA THR A 273 14.56 -20.59 1.12
C THR A 273 15.71 -21.27 0.36
N ILE A 274 16.53 -22.10 1.03
CA ILE A 274 17.65 -22.84 0.41
C ILE A 274 17.13 -24.02 -0.41
#